data_AF-A0A7S1H5V0-F1
#
_entry.id   AF-A0A7S1H5V0-F1
#
_cell.length_a   1.000
_cell.length_b   1.000
_cell.length_c   1.000
_cell.angle_alpha   90.00
_cell.angle_beta   90.00
_cell.angle_gamma   90.00
#
_symmetry.space_group_name_H-M   'P 1'
#
loop_
_entity.id
_entity.type
_entity.pdbx_description
1 polymer ?
#
loop_
_entity_poly.entity_id
_entity_poly.type
_entity_poly.pdbx_seq_one_letter_code
_entity_poly.pdbx_strand_id
1 'polypeptide(L)'
;IVSGNGVKLVAKGSSIDGRTRERLLQHKLHKPLEACTRIIGGVATRPMDRVARTLIGKHALLAELCAPPRIETIEAAFGELRLTVQLEALVTLYADQAPHKLEHAVGVALVAAALMQEIDATQPLQPLLIAGLLHD
;
A
#
# COMPACT_ATOMS: atom_id res chain seq x y z
N ILE A 1 -26.74 17.56 -13.62
CA ILE A 1 -25.68 16.76 -12.92
C ILE A 1 -26.37 15.98 -11.83
N VAL A 2 -26.10 14.68 -11.69
CA VAL A 2 -26.78 13.78 -10.74
C VAL A 2 -25.71 13.12 -9.87
N SER A 3 -25.94 12.96 -8.57
CA SER A 3 -25.05 12.24 -7.64
C SER A 3 -25.15 10.73 -7.84
N GLY A 4 -24.19 9.98 -7.26
CA GLY A 4 -24.18 8.51 -7.32
C GLY A 4 -25.40 7.81 -6.70
N ASN A 5 -26.21 8.53 -5.92
CA ASN A 5 -27.50 8.06 -5.37
C ASN A 5 -28.74 8.61 -6.13
N GLY A 6 -28.56 9.14 -7.34
CA GLY A 6 -29.68 9.54 -8.21
C GLY A 6 -30.29 10.92 -7.93
N VAL A 7 -29.77 11.69 -6.97
CA VAL A 7 -30.27 13.04 -6.67
C VAL A 7 -29.73 14.05 -7.69
N LYS A 8 -30.61 14.87 -8.27
CA LYS A 8 -30.19 15.99 -9.12
C LYS A 8 -29.41 17.01 -8.28
N LEU A 9 -28.10 17.10 -8.50
CA LEU A 9 -27.22 18.04 -7.82
C LEU A 9 -27.35 19.48 -8.34
N VAL A 10 -27.85 19.64 -9.57
CA VAL A 10 -28.07 20.95 -10.19
C VAL A 10 -29.34 20.89 -11.03
N ALA A 11 -30.25 21.84 -10.82
CA ALA A 11 -31.47 21.97 -11.60
C ALA A 11 -31.16 22.47 -13.03
N LYS A 12 -32.03 22.14 -13.99
CA LYS A 12 -31.88 22.61 -15.37
C LYS A 12 -32.10 24.14 -15.39
N GLY A 13 -31.07 24.91 -15.77
CA GLY A 13 -31.12 26.38 -15.83
C GLY A 13 -30.33 27.13 -14.75
N SER A 14 -29.67 26.43 -13.82
CA SER A 14 -28.82 27.07 -12.80
C SER A 14 -27.50 27.56 -13.40
N SER A 15 -27.06 28.80 -13.08
CA SER A 15 -25.74 29.28 -13.49
C SER A 15 -24.65 28.54 -12.71
N ILE A 16 -23.69 27.94 -13.42
CA ILE A 16 -22.55 27.27 -12.79
C ILE A 16 -21.56 28.36 -12.35
N ASP A 17 -21.63 28.75 -11.09
CA ASP A 17 -20.68 29.66 -10.45
C ASP A 17 -19.56 28.89 -9.70
N GLY A 18 -18.52 29.60 -9.27
CA GLY A 18 -17.39 28.99 -8.55
C GLY A 18 -17.81 28.26 -7.27
N ARG A 19 -18.88 28.72 -6.61
CA ARG A 19 -19.43 28.12 -5.40
C ARG A 19 -20.15 26.80 -5.68
N THR A 20 -20.85 26.70 -6.81
CA THR A 20 -21.47 25.46 -7.29
C THR A 20 -20.40 24.45 -7.71
N ARG A 21 -19.31 24.90 -8.34
CA ARG A 21 -18.15 24.05 -8.64
C ARG A 21 -17.56 23.44 -7.37
N GLU A 22 -17.35 24.24 -6.34
CA GLU A 22 -16.75 23.79 -5.08
C GLU A 22 -17.61 22.74 -4.35
N ARG A 23 -18.92 22.97 -4.28
CA ARG A 23 -19.86 21.99 -3.71
C ARG A 23 -19.90 20.66 -4.49
N LEU A 24 -19.75 20.71 -5.82
CA LEU A 24 -19.70 19.52 -6.65
C LEU A 24 -18.39 18.74 -6.47
N LEU A 25 -17.26 19.43 -6.26
CA LEU A 25 -15.98 18.79 -5.93
C LEU A 25 -16.06 18.06 -4.59
N GLN A 26 -16.62 18.71 -3.55
CA GLN A 26 -16.86 18.10 -2.25
C GLN A 26 -17.75 16.84 -2.35
N HIS A 27 -18.79 16.87 -3.20
CA HIS A 27 -19.66 15.71 -3.41
C HIS A 27 -19.07 14.61 -4.31
N LYS A 28 -18.21 14.95 -5.28
CA LYS A 28 -17.54 13.96 -6.12
C LYS A 28 -16.40 13.22 -5.41
N LEU A 29 -15.90 13.77 -4.30
CA LEU A 29 -14.92 13.12 -3.41
C LEU A 29 -15.54 12.10 -2.43
N HIS A 30 -16.81 11.70 -2.59
CA HIS A 30 -17.42 10.67 -1.75
C HIS A 30 -16.75 9.29 -1.85
N LYS A 31 -15.97 9.04 -2.91
CA LYS A 31 -15.10 7.87 -3.01
C LYS A 31 -13.68 8.27 -2.56
N PRO A 32 -12.97 7.41 -1.80
CA PRO A 32 -11.57 7.65 -1.46
C PRO A 32 -10.77 8.00 -2.72
N LEU A 33 -9.85 8.95 -2.62
CA LEU A 33 -9.11 9.49 -3.78
C LEU A 33 -8.39 8.37 -4.55
N GLU A 34 -7.93 7.36 -3.84
CA GLU A 34 -7.27 6.14 -4.30
C GLU A 34 -8.20 5.25 -5.13
N ALA A 35 -9.52 5.35 -4.92
CA ALA A 35 -10.52 4.67 -5.74
C ALA A 35 -10.85 5.43 -7.03
N CYS A 36 -10.39 6.67 -7.16
CA CYS A 36 -10.62 7.55 -8.32
C CYS A 36 -9.36 7.85 -9.13
N THR A 37 -8.20 7.42 -8.65
CA THR A 37 -6.89 7.69 -9.25
C THR A 37 -6.10 6.39 -9.37
N ARG A 38 -5.16 6.33 -10.32
CA ARG A 38 -4.22 5.21 -10.46
C ARG A 38 -2.83 5.77 -10.60
N ILE A 39 -1.92 5.33 -9.75
CA ILE A 39 -0.51 5.68 -9.84
C ILE A 39 0.15 4.75 -10.86
N ILE A 40 0.79 5.33 -11.88
CA ILE A 40 1.57 4.58 -12.88
C ILE A 40 3.01 4.49 -12.36
N GLY A 41 3.59 3.29 -12.32
CA GLY A 41 4.96 3.11 -11.82
C GLY A 41 5.07 3.16 -10.30
N GLY A 42 4.01 2.76 -9.58
CA GLY A 42 3.98 2.73 -8.12
C GLY A 42 4.87 1.64 -7.52
N VAL A 43 4.76 1.45 -6.20
CA VAL A 43 5.56 0.46 -5.46
C VAL A 43 5.40 -0.97 -5.99
N ALA A 44 4.27 -1.32 -6.65
CA ALA A 44 4.16 -2.64 -7.28
C ALA A 44 5.12 -2.85 -8.47
N THR A 45 5.70 -1.78 -9.01
CA THR A 45 6.78 -1.87 -10.02
C THR A 45 8.17 -1.96 -9.40
N ARG A 46 8.30 -1.76 -8.07
CA ARG A 46 9.56 -1.91 -7.34
C ARG A 46 9.69 -3.36 -6.86
N PRO A 47 10.81 -4.04 -7.14
CA PRO A 47 11.06 -5.38 -6.62
C PRO A 47 11.23 -5.31 -5.09
N MET A 48 10.16 -5.56 -4.35
CA MET A 48 10.13 -5.54 -2.87
C MET A 48 11.16 -6.50 -2.27
N ASP A 49 11.40 -7.63 -2.96
CA ASP A 49 12.46 -8.60 -2.70
C ASP A 49 13.86 -7.96 -2.69
N ARG A 50 14.15 -7.01 -3.59
CA ARG A 50 15.43 -6.31 -3.58
C ARG A 50 15.58 -5.37 -2.40
N VAL A 51 14.51 -4.68 -2.02
CA VAL A 51 14.51 -3.81 -0.82
C VAL A 51 14.73 -4.67 0.42
N ALA A 52 14.02 -5.81 0.52
CA ALA A 52 14.19 -6.76 1.60
C ALA A 52 15.63 -7.29 1.71
N ARG A 53 16.23 -7.75 0.61
CA ARG A 53 17.63 -8.20 0.57
C ARG A 53 18.61 -7.11 0.98
N THR A 54 18.36 -5.88 0.52
CA THR A 54 19.19 -4.73 0.87
C THR A 54 19.14 -4.47 2.38
N LEU A 55 17.95 -4.51 2.98
CA LEU A 55 17.77 -4.33 4.42
C LEU A 55 18.44 -5.43 5.24
N ILE A 56 18.28 -6.69 4.82
CA ILE A 56 18.93 -7.83 5.46
C ILE A 56 20.46 -7.71 5.41
N GLY A 57 21.02 -7.31 4.26
CA GLY A 57 22.45 -7.07 4.15
C GLY A 57 22.96 -5.89 4.98
N LYS A 58 22.10 -4.91 5.27
CA LYS A 58 22.45 -3.72 6.08
C LYS A 58 22.31 -3.95 7.60
N HIS A 59 21.37 -4.78 8.04
CA HIS A 59 20.99 -4.89 9.45
C HIS A 59 21.18 -6.30 10.00
N ALA A 60 22.13 -6.47 10.93
CA ALA A 60 22.45 -7.76 11.54
C ALA A 60 21.24 -8.45 12.19
N LEU A 61 20.37 -7.67 12.86
CA LEU A 61 19.12 -8.20 13.44
C LEU A 61 18.21 -8.82 12.39
N LEU A 62 18.03 -8.15 11.23
CA LEU A 62 17.19 -8.69 10.16
C LEU A 62 17.84 -9.91 9.51
N ALA A 63 19.17 -9.95 9.41
CA ALA A 63 19.89 -11.12 8.94
C ALA A 63 19.69 -12.35 9.83
N GLU A 64 19.69 -12.16 11.16
CA GLU A 64 19.44 -13.25 12.10
C GLU A 64 17.97 -13.70 12.09
N LEU A 65 17.04 -12.75 12.15
CA LEU A 65 15.60 -13.04 12.13
C LEU A 65 15.18 -13.75 10.84
N CYS A 66 15.67 -13.30 9.70
CA CYS A 66 15.36 -13.89 8.40
C CYS A 66 16.33 -15.01 8.01
N ALA A 67 17.15 -15.56 8.91
CA ALA A 67 18.11 -16.60 8.54
C ALA A 67 17.45 -17.80 7.82
N PRO A 68 18.17 -18.50 6.91
CA PRO A 68 17.64 -19.68 6.23
C PRO A 68 17.08 -20.73 7.22
N PRO A 69 15.97 -21.41 6.87
CA PRO A 69 15.26 -21.35 5.59
C PRO A 69 14.25 -20.19 5.48
N ARG A 70 14.05 -19.38 6.53
CA ARG A 70 12.94 -18.42 6.60
C ARG A 70 12.95 -17.39 5.48
N ILE A 71 14.14 -16.89 5.10
CA ILE A 71 14.27 -15.92 4.00
C ILE A 71 13.67 -16.42 2.69
N GLU A 72 13.83 -17.70 2.35
CA GLU A 72 13.36 -18.24 1.07
C GLU A 72 11.83 -18.17 0.99
N THR A 73 11.16 -18.53 2.08
CA THR A 73 9.71 -18.45 2.20
C THR A 73 9.21 -17.00 2.23
N ILE A 74 9.92 -16.09 2.89
CA ILE A 74 9.56 -14.65 2.91
C ILE A 74 9.73 -14.03 1.52
N GLU A 75 10.83 -14.33 0.81
CA GLU A 75 11.07 -13.85 -0.55
C GLU A 75 10.04 -14.38 -1.54
N ALA A 76 9.68 -15.66 -1.44
CA ALA A 76 8.60 -16.25 -2.22
C ALA A 76 7.26 -15.52 -1.96
N ALA A 77 6.93 -15.28 -0.69
CA ALA A 77 5.72 -14.55 -0.32
C ALA A 77 5.70 -13.11 -0.84
N PHE A 78 6.84 -12.41 -0.87
CA PHE A 78 6.95 -11.09 -1.50
C PHE A 78 6.78 -11.15 -3.03
N GLY A 79 7.32 -12.16 -3.70
CA GLY A 79 7.17 -12.33 -5.16
C GLY A 79 5.72 -12.62 -5.59
N GLU A 80 4.97 -13.31 -4.71
CA GLU A 80 3.55 -13.60 -4.91
C GLU A 80 2.62 -12.49 -4.41
N LEU A 81 3.15 -11.47 -3.73
CA LEU A 81 2.36 -10.41 -3.15
C LEU A 81 1.56 -9.70 -4.25
N ARG A 82 0.24 -9.59 -4.04
CA ARG A 82 -0.68 -8.87 -4.91
C ARG A 82 -1.40 -7.83 -4.06
N LEU A 83 -1.07 -6.56 -4.30
CA LEU A 83 -1.79 -5.44 -3.70
C LEU A 83 -2.99 -5.09 -4.58
N THR A 84 -4.09 -4.71 -3.95
CA THR A 84 -5.17 -4.03 -4.68
C THR A 84 -4.66 -2.67 -5.15
N VAL A 85 -5.30 -2.12 -6.19
CA VAL A 85 -4.93 -0.79 -6.73
C VAL A 85 -4.95 0.29 -5.64
N GLN A 86 -5.87 0.20 -4.68
CA GLN A 86 -5.99 1.15 -3.59
C GLN A 86 -4.82 1.02 -2.60
N LEU A 87 -4.45 -0.21 -2.22
CA LEU A 87 -3.33 -0.43 -1.31
C LEU A 87 -2.00 -0.06 -1.95
N GLU A 88 -1.82 -0.36 -3.24
CA GLU A 88 -0.65 0.07 -3.99
C GLU A 88 -0.53 1.60 -4.01
N ALA A 89 -1.65 2.31 -4.21
CA ALA A 89 -1.65 3.77 -4.19
C ALA A 89 -1.23 4.34 -2.83
N LEU A 90 -1.76 3.79 -1.72
CA LEU A 90 -1.40 4.19 -0.36
C LEU A 90 0.08 3.96 -0.06
N VAL A 91 0.60 2.75 -0.31
CA VAL A 91 2.02 2.43 -0.07
C VAL A 91 2.93 3.28 -0.95
N THR A 92 2.51 3.57 -2.19
CA THR A 92 3.29 4.44 -3.09
C THR A 92 3.35 5.86 -2.59
N LEU A 93 2.22 6.44 -2.19
CA LEU A 93 2.19 7.79 -1.63
C LEU A 93 3.04 7.89 -0.37
N TYR A 94 2.92 6.91 0.52
CA TYR A 94 3.75 6.82 1.73
C TYR A 94 5.25 6.73 1.41
N ALA A 95 5.62 5.88 0.45
CA ALA A 95 7.00 5.71 0.01
C ALA A 95 7.60 6.96 -0.67
N ASP A 96 6.76 7.81 -1.28
CA ASP A 96 7.20 9.04 -1.95
C ASP A 96 7.45 10.19 -0.97
N GLN A 97 6.91 10.12 0.25
CA GLN A 97 7.10 11.17 1.27
C GLN A 97 8.56 11.32 1.71
N ALA A 98 9.33 10.22 1.74
CA ALA A 98 10.76 10.25 2.03
C ALA A 98 11.48 8.96 1.56
N PRO A 99 12.77 9.02 1.17
CA PRO A 99 13.50 7.87 0.64
C PRO A 99 13.49 6.61 1.54
N HIS A 100 13.47 6.78 2.87
CA HIS A 100 13.55 5.69 3.85
C HIS A 100 12.19 5.10 4.23
N LYS A 101 11.08 5.70 3.82
CA LYS A 101 9.72 5.26 4.21
C LYS A 101 9.44 3.85 3.70
N LEU A 102 9.77 3.58 2.43
CA LEU A 102 9.61 2.23 1.88
C LEU A 102 10.49 1.20 2.59
N GLU A 103 11.75 1.55 2.87
CA GLU A 103 12.69 0.70 3.62
C GLU A 103 12.12 0.36 5.01
N HIS A 104 11.55 1.35 5.71
CA HIS A 104 10.91 1.16 7.01
C HIS A 104 9.70 0.21 6.94
N ALA A 105 8.77 0.46 6.03
CA ALA A 105 7.59 -0.39 5.86
C ALA A 105 7.95 -1.85 5.48
N VAL A 106 8.93 -2.05 4.60
CA VAL A 106 9.46 -3.38 4.26
C VAL A 106 10.15 -4.02 5.47
N GLY A 107 10.91 -3.26 6.25
CA GLY A 107 11.54 -3.74 7.48
C GLY A 107 10.52 -4.27 8.49
N VAL A 108 9.42 -3.55 8.70
CA VAL A 108 8.32 -4.00 9.58
C VAL A 108 7.67 -5.27 9.03
N ALA A 109 7.41 -5.33 7.72
CA ALA A 109 6.87 -6.53 7.07
C ALA A 109 7.79 -7.75 7.24
N LEU A 110 9.12 -7.57 7.11
CA LEU A 110 10.11 -8.62 7.34
C LEU A 110 10.07 -9.14 8.77
N VAL A 111 10.07 -8.25 9.76
CA VAL A 111 10.03 -8.65 11.18
C VAL A 111 8.74 -9.42 11.46
N ALA A 112 7.59 -8.92 11.01
CA ALA A 112 6.30 -9.58 11.21
C ALA A 112 6.27 -10.98 10.56
N ALA A 113 6.78 -11.12 9.33
CA ALA A 113 6.82 -12.40 8.64
C ALA A 113 7.81 -13.39 9.27
N ALA A 114 8.98 -12.92 9.70
CA ALA A 114 9.98 -13.76 10.37
C ALA A 114 9.45 -14.29 11.72
N LEU A 115 8.79 -13.44 12.50
CA LEU A 115 8.15 -13.84 13.76
C LEU A 115 7.01 -14.84 13.51
N MET A 116 6.21 -14.66 12.46
CA MET A 116 5.17 -15.62 12.13
C MET A 116 5.76 -16.99 11.79
N GLN A 117 6.85 -17.05 11.02
CA GLN A 117 7.49 -18.33 10.73
C GLN A 117 8.09 -19.02 11.95
N GLU A 118 8.52 -18.26 12.95
CA GLU A 118 8.99 -18.81 14.22
C GLU A 118 7.83 -19.36 15.07
N ILE A 119 6.66 -18.72 15.03
CA ILE A 119 5.48 -19.10 15.81
C ILE A 119 4.73 -20.25 15.14
N ASP A 120 4.42 -20.11 13.85
CA ASP A 120 3.69 -21.08 13.04
C ASP A 120 4.01 -20.89 11.55
N ALA A 121 4.98 -21.67 11.05
CA ALA A 121 5.41 -21.65 9.66
C ALA A 121 4.35 -22.12 8.65
N THR A 122 3.21 -22.65 9.09
CA THR A 122 2.13 -23.10 8.20
C THR A 122 1.18 -21.97 7.80
N GLN A 123 1.22 -20.83 8.50
CA GLN A 123 0.34 -19.70 8.21
C GLN A 123 0.76 -18.96 6.94
N PRO A 124 -0.22 -18.43 6.18
CA PRO A 124 0.08 -17.56 5.05
C PRO A 124 0.72 -16.26 5.52
N LEU A 125 1.82 -15.86 4.89
CA LEU A 125 2.55 -14.64 5.26
C LEU A 125 1.98 -13.38 4.61
N GLN A 126 1.21 -13.51 3.53
CA GLN A 126 0.70 -12.38 2.75
C GLN A 126 -0.09 -11.37 3.61
N PRO A 127 -0.99 -11.76 4.52
CA PRO A 127 -1.68 -10.81 5.39
C PRO A 127 -0.71 -10.00 6.28
N LEU A 128 0.36 -10.63 6.77
CA LEU A 128 1.36 -9.98 7.63
C LEU A 128 2.25 -9.04 6.82
N LEU A 129 2.61 -9.42 5.59
CA LEU A 129 3.35 -8.55 4.68
C LEU A 129 2.54 -7.29 4.35
N ILE A 130 1.24 -7.45 4.03
CA ILE A 130 0.35 -6.32 3.76
C ILE A 130 0.20 -5.44 5.01
N ALA A 131 -0.01 -6.04 6.18
CA ALA A 131 -0.13 -5.31 7.44
C ALA A 131 1.14 -4.52 7.76
N GLY A 132 2.32 -5.11 7.58
CA GLY A 132 3.60 -4.43 7.78
C GLY A 132 3.84 -3.29 6.80
N LEU A 133 3.44 -3.46 5.53
CA LEU A 133 3.56 -2.41 4.52
C LEU A 133 2.63 -1.21 4.77
N LEU A 134 1.54 -1.41 5.51
CA LEU A 134 0.47 -0.43 5.75
C LEU A 134 0.33 -0.06 7.25
N HIS A 135 1.36 -0.31 8.06
CA HIS A 135 1.26 -0.13 9.52
C HIS A 135 1.19 1.34 9.95
N ASP A 136 1.73 2.24 9.13
CA ASP A 136 1.73 3.70 9.30
C ASP A 136 0.57 4.34 8.53
#